data_AF-A0A368Q2K4-F1
#
_entry.id   AF-A0A368Q2K4-F1
#
_cell.length_a   1.000
_cell.length_b   1.000
_cell.length_c   1.000
_cell.angle_alpha   90.00
_cell.angle_beta   90.00
_cell.angle_gamma   90.00
#
_symmetry.space_group_name_H-M   'P 1'
#
loop_
_entity.id
_entity.type
_entity.pdbx_description
1 polymer ?
#
loop_
_entity_poly.entity_id
_entity_poly.type
_entity_poly.pdbx_seq_one_letter_code
_entity_poly.pdbx_strand_id
1 'polypeptide(L)' 'MGLLELFVTACVPVFNMLLVTGVGSFLASDFAGILNKEARKHLNNLVLYVFNPSLIATYLAKTVTMESLGKL' A
#
# COMPACT_ATOMS: atom_id res chain seq x y z
N MET A 1 16.80 16.86 -19.92
CA MET A 1 16.86 15.76 -18.93
C MET A 1 17.64 14.64 -19.56
N GLY A 2 18.83 14.35 -19.05
CA GLY A 2 19.68 13.28 -19.60
C GLY A 2 19.10 11.89 -19.31
N LEU A 3 19.43 10.88 -20.13
CA LEU A 3 19.02 9.49 -19.88
C LEU A 3 19.41 8.99 -18.47
N LEU A 4 20.56 9.44 -17.96
CA LEU A 4 21.01 9.15 -16.60
C LEU A 4 20.10 9.75 -15.51
N GLU A 5 19.58 10.96 -15.71
CA GLU A 5 18.65 11.58 -14.76
C GLU A 5 17.30 10.86 -14.75
N LEU A 6 16.79 10.46 -15.93
CA LEU A 6 15.57 9.65 -16.02
C LEU A 6 15.74 8.29 -15.34
N PHE A 7 16.89 7.64 -15.55
CA PHE A 7 17.21 6.36 -14.92
C PHE A 7 17.22 6.46 -13.40
N VAL A 8 17.92 7.45 -12.84
CA VAL A 8 17.96 7.67 -11.39
C VAL A 8 16.57 7.96 -10.85
N THR A 9 15.80 8.83 -11.51
CA THR A 9 14.42 9.17 -11.12
C THR A 9 13.51 7.95 -11.11
N ALA A 10 13.64 7.07 -12.12
CA ALA A 10 12.89 5.83 -12.19
C ALA A 10 13.31 4.80 -11.13
N CYS A 11 14.58 4.83 -10.67
CA CYS A 11 15.05 3.95 -9.61
C CYS A 11 14.58 4.36 -8.20
N VAL A 12 14.31 5.65 -7.95
CA VAL A 12 13.82 6.13 -6.63
C VAL A 12 12.62 5.34 -6.10
N PRO A 13 11.50 5.16 -6.85
CA PRO A 13 10.37 4.37 -6.36
C PRO A 13 10.72 2.90 -6.15
N VAL A 14 11.61 2.33 -6.97
CA VAL A 14 12.05 0.93 -6.84
C VAL A 14 12.84 0.73 -5.55
N PHE A 15 13.75 1.63 -5.22
CA PHE A 15 14.49 1.61 -3.96
C PHE A 15 13.57 1.74 -2.75
N ASN A 16 12.61 2.66 -2.79
CA ASN A 16 11.62 2.80 -1.72
C ASN A 16 10.81 1.51 -1.53
N MET A 17 10.39 0.88 -2.63
CA MET A 17 9.65 -0.38 -2.59
C MET A 17 10.51 -1.52 -2.01
N LEU A 18 11.79 -1.60 -2.41
CA LEU A 18 12.75 -2.57 -1.88
C LEU A 18 12.98 -2.41 -0.38
N LEU A 19 13.14 -1.17 0.11
CA LEU A 19 13.34 -0.89 1.53
C LEU A 19 12.10 -1.29 2.36
N VAL A 20 10.91 -0.88 1.93
CA VAL A 20 9.65 -1.22 2.62
C VAL A 20 9.43 -2.73 2.62
N THR A 21 9.69 -3.40 1.49
CA THR A 21 9.56 -4.86 1.38
C THR A 21 10.58 -5.56 2.26
N GLY A 22 11.83 -5.10 2.29
CA GLY A 22 12.88 -5.66 3.13
C GLY A 22 12.56 -5.57 4.61
N VAL A 23 12.05 -4.41 5.06
CA VAL A 23 11.56 -4.24 6.45
C VAL A 23 10.39 -5.17 6.73
N GLY A 24 9.41 -5.25 5.82
CA GLY A 24 8.27 -6.16 5.96
C GLY A 24 8.69 -7.63 6.03
N SER A 25 9.65 -8.06 5.19
CA SER A 25 10.22 -9.41 5.20
C SER A 25 11.01 -9.69 6.47
N PHE A 26 11.73 -8.71 7.01
CA PHE A 26 12.44 -8.84 8.29
C PHE A 26 11.45 -9.01 9.45
N LEU A 27 10.39 -8.21 9.50
CA LEU A 27 9.32 -8.33 10.50
C LEU A 27 8.56 -9.66 10.39
N ALA A 28 8.38 -10.16 9.17
CA ALA A 28 7.73 -11.44 8.90
C ALA A 28 8.61 -12.67 9.16
N SER A 29 9.92 -12.47 9.31
CA SER A 29 10.85 -13.53 9.69
C SER A 29 10.63 -13.93 11.15
N ASP A 30 10.78 -15.21 11.46
CA ASP A 30 10.69 -15.76 12.83
C ASP A 30 11.69 -15.09 13.80
N PHE A 31 12.69 -14.37 13.27
CA PHE A 31 13.69 -13.65 14.05
C PHE A 31 13.12 -12.47 14.86
N ALA A 32 12.07 -11.81 14.38
CA ALA A 32 11.45 -10.67 15.05
C ALA A 32 10.31 -11.08 16.00
N GLY A 33 9.70 -12.25 15.81
CA GLY A 33 8.59 -12.77 16.64
C GLY A 33 7.29 -11.95 16.61
N ILE A 34 7.26 -10.78 15.97
CA ILE A 34 6.13 -9.82 15.95
C ILE A 34 5.02 -10.29 15.00
N LEU A 35 5.36 -10.85 13.83
CA LEU A 35 4.40 -11.35 12.83
C LEU A 35 4.22 -12.87 12.91
N ASN A 36 4.00 -13.40 14.12
CA ASN A 36 3.66 -14.81 14.30
C ASN A 36 2.35 -15.16 13.53
N LYS A 37 2.08 -16.45 13.31
CA LYS A 37 0.94 -16.98 12.54
C LYS A 37 -0.41 -16.34 12.91
N GLU A 38 -0.63 -16.04 14.20
CA GLU A 38 -1.84 -15.40 14.69
C GLU A 38 -1.91 -13.90 14.38
N ALA A 39 -0.80 -13.17 14.56
CA ALA A 39 -0.68 -11.76 14.22
C ALA A 39 -0.89 -11.52 12.71
N ARG A 40 -0.32 -12.39 11.86
CA ARG A 40 -0.57 -12.36 10.40
C ARG A 40 -2.05 -12.56 10.06
N LYS A 41 -2.74 -13.46 10.76
CA LYS A 41 -4.17 -13.72 10.56
C LYS A 41 -5.02 -12.50 10.92
N HIS A 42 -4.71 -11.85 12.05
CA HIS A 42 -5.43 -10.65 12.49
C HIS A 42 -5.17 -9.46 11.57
N LEU A 43 -3.91 -9.25 11.16
CA LEU A 43 -3.55 -8.23 10.17
C LEU A 43 -4.27 -8.45 8.84
N ASN A 44 -4.32 -9.68 8.33
CA ASN A 44 -5.02 -9.97 7.08
C ASN A 44 -6.52 -9.67 7.17
N ASN A 45 -7.15 -9.99 8.30
CA ASN A 45 -8.55 -9.64 8.55
C ASN A 45 -8.74 -8.11 8.58
N LEU A 46 -7.88 -7.36 9.26
CA LEU A 46 -7.96 -5.89 9.28
C LEU A 46 -7.79 -5.29 7.88
N VAL A 47 -6.84 -5.81 7.10
CA VAL A 47 -6.64 -5.38 5.71
C VAL A 47 -7.87 -5.64 4.86
N LEU A 48 -8.45 -6.85 4.97
CA LEU A 48 -9.60 -7.23 4.16
C LEU A 48 -10.89 -6.49 4.56
N TYR A 49 -11.18 -6.39 5.86
CA TYR A 49 -12.45 -5.88 6.35
C TYR A 49 -12.48 -4.37 6.61
N VAL A 50 -11.33 -3.74 6.86
CA VAL A 50 -11.26 -2.30 7.15
C VAL A 50 -10.59 -1.57 6.00
N PHE A 51 -9.35 -1.90 5.68
CA PHE A 51 -8.58 -1.13 4.69
C PHE A 51 -9.16 -1.23 3.29
N ASN A 52 -9.56 -2.42 2.84
CA ASN A 52 -10.11 -2.62 1.50
C ASN A 52 -11.37 -1.76 1.24
N PRO A 53 -12.44 -1.84 2.04
CA PRO A 53 -13.61 -0.99 1.83
C PRO A 53 -13.30 0.50 2.04
N SER A 54 -12.41 0.88 2.98
CA SER A 54 -12.03 2.29 3.16
C SER A 54 -11.26 2.87 1.98
N LEU A 55 -10.38 2.09 1.35
CA LEU A 55 -9.65 2.50 0.15
C LEU A 55 -10.62 2.68 -1.01
N ILE A 56 -11.50 1.70 -1.24
CA ILE A 56 -12.52 1.78 -2.28
C ILE A 56 -13.42 3.01 -2.06
N ALA A 57 -13.89 3.23 -0.83
CA ALA A 57 -14.71 4.40 -0.48
C ALA A 57 -13.96 5.72 -0.69
N THR A 58 -12.66 5.77 -0.38
CA THR A 58 -11.84 6.98 -0.58
C THR A 58 -11.65 7.29 -2.06
N TYR A 59 -11.35 6.27 -2.88
CA TYR A 59 -11.27 6.43 -4.33
C TYR A 59 -12.62 6.85 -4.92
N LEU A 60 -13.72 6.24 -4.43
CA LEU A 60 -15.07 6.56 -4.85
C LEU A 60 -15.47 7.99 -4.45
N ALA A 61 -15.13 8.44 -3.25
CA ALA A 61 -15.37 9.82 -2.82
C ALA A 61 -14.59 10.84 -3.66
N LYS A 62 -13.42 10.45 -4.17
CA LYS A 62 -12.60 11.30 -5.04
C LYS A 62 -13.16 11.40 -6.46
N THR A 63 -13.86 10.37 -6.94
CA THR A 63 -14.42 10.32 -8.30
C THR A 63 -15.91 10.69 -8.36
N VAL A 64 -16.67 10.45 -7.29
CA VAL A 64 -18.10 10.74 -7.17
C VAL A 64 -18.27 12.03 -6.37
N THR A 65 -18.22 13.17 -7.07
CA THR A 65 -18.67 14.46 -6.54
C THR A 65 -20.19 14.59 -6.68
N MET A 66 -20.84 15.33 -5.78
CA MET A 66 -22.30 15.59 -5.81
C MET A 66 -22.78 16.15 -7.17
N GLU A 67 -21.92 16.87 -7.89
CA GLU A 67 -22.18 17.34 -9.26
C GLU A 67 -22.28 16.21 -10.30
N SER A 68 -21.59 15.09 -10.12
CA SER A 68 -21.68 13.91 -11.00
C SER A 68 -22.94 13.08 -10.76
N LEU A 69 -23.51 13.16 -9.54
CA LEU A 69 -24.75 12.46 -9.18
C LEU A 69 -26.00 13.26 -9.57
N GLY A 70 -25.96 14.60 -9.50
CA GLY A 70 -27.06 15.46 -9.93
C GLY A 70 -27.24 15.60 -11.45
N LYS A 71 -26.31 15.06 -12.24
CA LYS A 71 -26.36 15.00 -13.71
C LYS A 71 -26.86 13.64 -14.25
N LEU A 72 -27.19 12.70 -13.37
CA LEU A 72 -27.85 11.43 -13.71
C LEU A 72 -29.37 11.59 -13.61
#